data_AF-A0A971VBA5-F1
#
_entry.id   AF-A0A971VBA5-F1
#
_cell.length_a   1.000
_cell.length_b   1.000
_cell.length_c   1.000
_cell.angle_alpha   90.00
_cell.angle_beta   90.00
_cell.angle_gamma   90.00
#
_symmetry.space_group_name_H-M   'P 1'
#
loop_
_entity.id
_entity.type
_entity.pdbx_description
1 polymer ?
#
loop_
_entity_poly.entity_id
_entity_poly.type
_entity_poly.pdbx_seq_one_letter_code
_entity_poly.pdbx_strand_id
1 'polypeptide(L)' 'MLIVDYLVSGGIITNYKCSSKCKHCSYCSSPQWPDDYMTPTMADEVFSILRRLGCHSVHIGGGEPLLKPDKI' A
#
# COMPACT_ATOMS: atom_id res chain seq x y z
N MET A 1 -18.40 5.77 15.10
CA MET A 1 -17.45 4.70 14.68
C MET A 1 -17.83 4.31 13.27
N LEU A 2 -16.89 4.33 12.33
CA LEU A 2 -17.15 3.90 10.96
C LEU A 2 -17.17 2.36 10.94
N ILE A 3 -18.23 1.76 10.42
CA ILE A 3 -18.32 0.32 10.16
C ILE A 3 -18.31 0.14 8.65
N VAL A 4 -17.41 -0.72 8.15
CA VAL A 4 -17.31 -1.06 6.73
C VAL A 4 -17.62 -2.54 6.60
N ASP A 5 -18.81 -2.85 6.10
CA ASP A 5 -19.29 -4.24 5.99
C ASP A 5 -18.92 -4.90 4.65
N TYR A 6 -18.59 -4.10 3.64
CA TYR A 6 -18.22 -4.57 2.31
C TYR A 6 -17.29 -3.60 1.60
N LEU A 7 -16.33 -4.14 0.84
CA LEU A 7 -15.37 -3.38 0.05
C LEU A 7 -15.32 -3.92 -1.38
N VAL A 8 -15.81 -3.15 -2.35
CA VAL A 8 -15.82 -3.53 -3.77
C VAL A 8 -14.40 -3.64 -4.34
N SER A 9 -13.56 -2.65 -4.01
CA SER A 9 -12.17 -2.53 -4.45
C SER A 9 -11.38 -1.71 -3.44
N GLY A 10 -10.05 -1.88 -3.40
CA GLY A 10 -9.20 -1.13 -2.48
C GLY A 10 -7.82 -0.78 -3.04
N GLY A 11 -7.09 0.02 -2.28
CA GLY A 11 -5.67 0.30 -2.51
C GLY A 11 -4.86 -0.14 -1.29
N ILE A 12 -3.70 -0.74 -1.53
CA ILE A 12 -2.72 -1.08 -0.49
C ILE A 12 -1.49 -0.20 -0.72
N ILE A 13 -1.10 0.56 0.29
CA ILE A 13 0.17 1.29 0.30
C ILE A 13 1.24 0.38 0.90
N THR A 14 2.20 -0.05 0.09
CA THR A 14 3.27 -0.98 0.53
C THR A 14 4.43 -0.26 1.17
N ASN A 15 4.67 1.01 0.83
CA ASN A 15 5.73 1.84 1.40
C ASN A 15 5.45 3.33 1.09
N TYR A 16 6.20 4.25 1.70
CA TYR A 16 6.14 5.69 1.37
C TYR A 16 7.41 6.22 0.69
N LYS A 17 8.42 5.37 0.47
CA LYS A 17 9.67 5.69 -0.21
C LYS A 17 9.42 5.87 -1.70
N CYS A 18 9.84 6.99 -2.27
CA CYS A 18 9.75 7.22 -3.71
C CYS A 18 11.06 7.83 -4.21
N SER A 19 11.44 7.55 -5.45
CA SER A 19 12.58 8.22 -6.11
C SER A 19 12.30 9.70 -6.43
N SER A 20 11.01 10.09 -6.43
CA SER A 20 10.53 11.43 -6.75
C SER A 20 9.97 12.15 -5.52
N LYS A 21 9.89 13.49 -5.57
CA LYS A 21 9.25 14.35 -4.54
C LYS A 21 8.25 15.31 -5.20
N CYS A 22 7.20 14.74 -5.78
CA CYS A 22 6.24 15.47 -6.59
C CYS A 22 5.44 16.47 -5.73
N LYS A 23 5.30 17.73 -6.18
CA LYS A 23 4.56 18.78 -5.46
C LYS A 23 3.08 18.44 -5.24
N HIS A 24 2.52 17.56 -6.07
CA HIS A 24 1.11 17.14 -6.04
C HIS A 24 0.90 15.78 -5.33
N CYS A 25 1.94 15.19 -4.72
CA CYS A 25 1.81 13.89 -4.07
C CYS A 25 1.00 14.01 -2.77
N SER A 26 -0.20 13.42 -2.74
CA SER A 26 -1.08 13.43 -1.56
C SER A 26 -0.47 12.76 -0.33
N TYR A 27 0.48 11.84 -0.52
CA TYR A 27 1.14 11.10 0.57
C TYR A 27 2.49 11.71 0.98
N CYS A 28 2.91 12.82 0.35
CA CYS A 28 4.23 13.42 0.55
C CYS A 28 5.38 12.41 0.46
N SER A 29 5.22 11.37 -0.37
CA SER A 29 6.25 10.38 -0.64
C SER A 29 7.49 11.05 -1.24
N SER A 30 8.65 10.53 -0.87
CA SER A 30 9.93 11.16 -1.21
C SER A 30 11.12 10.22 -0.97
N PRO A 31 12.31 10.56 -1.46
CA PRO A 31 13.52 9.82 -1.17
C PRO A 31 13.94 9.91 0.30
N GLN A 32 13.28 10.73 1.13
CA GLN A 32 13.64 10.92 2.54
C GLN A 32 12.89 9.95 3.48
N TRP A 33 11.82 9.32 3.02
CA TRP A 33 11.14 8.30 3.82
C TRP A 33 12.07 7.11 4.12
N PRO A 34 11.86 6.40 5.23
CA PRO A 34 12.54 5.12 5.48
C PRO A 34 12.32 4.16 4.32
N ASP A 35 13.33 3.34 4.06
CA ASP A 35 13.33 2.39 2.95
C ASP A 35 12.69 1.04 3.36
N ASP A 36 11.55 1.18 4.03
CA ASP A 36 10.82 0.10 4.68
C ASP A 36 9.55 -0.22 3.87
N TYR A 37 9.35 -1.50 3.61
CA TYR A 37 8.13 -2.03 3.02
C TYR A 37 7.26 -2.63 4.11
N MET A 38 5.96 -2.72 3.83
CA MET A 38 5.03 -3.57 4.55
C MET A 38 5.63 -4.96 4.73
N THR A 39 5.56 -5.49 5.95
CA THR A 39 6.07 -6.83 6.24
C THR A 39 5.14 -7.90 5.65
N PRO A 40 5.65 -9.12 5.37
CA PRO A 40 4.80 -10.22 4.92
C PRO A 40 3.64 -10.52 5.87
N THR A 41 3.88 -10.49 7.18
CA THR A 41 2.83 -10.70 8.20
C THR A 41 1.73 -9.63 8.14
N MET A 42 2.11 -8.36 7.97
CA MET A 42 1.12 -7.28 7.79
C MET A 42 0.34 -7.48 6.48
N ALA A 43 1.00 -7.91 5.41
CA ALA A 43 0.33 -8.21 4.15
C ALA A 43 -0.70 -9.32 4.33
N ASP A 44 -0.35 -10.42 5.01
CA ASP A 44 -1.27 -11.53 5.30
C ASP A 44 -2.51 -11.07 6.07
N GLU A 45 -2.33 -10.22 7.08
CA GLU A 45 -3.43 -9.62 7.85
C GLU A 45 -4.32 -8.74 6.96
N VAL A 46 -3.73 -7.83 6.18
CA VAL A 46 -4.45 -6.91 5.30
C VAL A 46 -5.24 -7.70 4.24
N PHE A 47 -4.61 -8.65 3.55
CA PHE A 47 -5.29 -9.45 2.53
C PHE A 47 -6.40 -10.32 3.12
N SER A 48 -6.21 -10.85 4.33
CA SER A 48 -7.27 -11.59 5.04
C SER A 48 -8.48 -10.71 5.34
N ILE A 49 -8.26 -9.47 5.78
CA ILE A 49 -9.33 -8.49 6.00
C ILE A 49 -10.04 -8.14 4.70
N LEU A 50 -9.28 -7.84 3.64
CA LEU A 50 -9.84 -7.47 2.32
C LEU A 50 -10.72 -8.58 1.76
N ARG A 51 -10.26 -9.84 1.82
CA ARG A 51 -11.06 -11.00 1.41
C ARG A 51 -12.31 -11.15 2.25
N ARG A 52 -12.23 -11.00 3.57
CA ARG A 52 -13.39 -11.06 4.48
C ARG A 52 -14.43 -9.99 4.16
N LEU A 53 -14.01 -8.82 3.69
CA LEU A 53 -14.88 -7.72 3.25
C LEU A 53 -15.35 -7.86 1.79
N GLY A 54 -15.06 -8.98 1.13
CA GLY A 54 -15.49 -9.24 -0.26
C GLY A 54 -14.68 -8.52 -1.34
N CYS A 55 -13.52 -7.95 -0.99
CA CYS A 55 -12.64 -7.28 -1.94
C CYS A 55 -11.72 -8.30 -2.64
N HIS A 56 -11.88 -8.40 -3.96
CA HIS A 56 -11.13 -9.33 -4.81
C HIS A 56 -10.21 -8.62 -5.82
N SER A 57 -10.24 -7.28 -5.85
CA SER A 57 -9.42 -6.45 -6.72
C SER A 57 -8.80 -5.33 -5.92
N VAL A 58 -7.48 -5.27 -5.95
CA VAL A 58 -6.71 -4.25 -5.22
C VAL A 58 -5.68 -3.61 -6.12
N HIS A 59 -5.51 -2.30 -5.96
CA HIS A 59 -4.38 -1.57 -6.51
C HIS A 59 -3.23 -1.61 -5.50
N ILE A 60 -2.04 -2.01 -5.96
CA ILE A 60 -0.82 -1.95 -5.17
C ILE A 60 -0.13 -0.62 -5.46
N GLY A 61 -0.06 0.23 -4.45
CA GLY A 61 0.47 1.59 -4.51
C GLY A 61 1.40 1.90 -3.35
N GLY A 62 1.71 3.17 -3.18
CA GLY A 62 2.60 3.69 -2.15
C GLY A 62 3.40 4.88 -2.64
N GLY A 63 4.65 4.99 -2.20
CA GLY A 63 5.63 5.87 -2.83
C GLY A 63 5.95 5.37 -4.23
N GLU A 64 6.97 4.53 -4.35
CA GLU A 64 7.24 3.74 -5.55
C GLU A 64 7.15 2.24 -5.16
N PRO A 65 6.07 1.53 -5.52
CA PRO A 65 5.86 0.14 -5.14
C PRO A 65 6.92 -0.83 -5.70
N LEU A 66 7.53 -0.48 -6.83
CA LEU A 66 8.50 -1.32 -7.52
C LEU A 66 9.93 -0.76 -7.40
N LEU A 67 10.25 -0.07 -6.30
CA LEU A 67 11.58 0.51 -6.10
C LEU A 67 12.69 -0.55 -5.97
N LYS A 68 12.32 -1.80 -5.63
CA LYS A 68 13.22 -2.95 -5.46
C LYS A 68 12.66 -4.18 -6.19
N PRO A 69 12.63 -4.17 -7.54
CA PRO A 69 12.00 -5.24 -8.31
C PRO A 69 12.71 -6.59 -8.12
N ASP A 70 14.02 -6.59 -7.83
CA ASP A 70 14.81 -7.82 -7.60
C ASP A 70 14.47 -8.56 -6.30
N LYS A 71 13.61 -7.98 -5.45
CA LYS A 71 13.17 -8.58 -4.17
C LYS A 71 11.76 -9.17 -4.23
N ILE A 72 11.14 -9.17 -5.41
CA ILE A 72 9.81 -9.73 -5.70
C ILE A 72 10.01 -11.13 -6.29
#